data_AF-A0A7S1GHF9-F1
#
_entry.id   AF-A0A7S1GHF9-F1
#
_cell.length_a   1.000
_cell.length_b   1.000
_cell.length_c   1.000
_cell.angle_alpha   90.00
_cell.angle_beta   90.00
_cell.angle_gamma   90.00
#
_symmetry.space_group_name_H-M   'P 1'
#
loop_
_entity.id
_entity.type
_entity.pdbx_description
1 polymer ?
#
loop_
_entity_poly.entity_id
_entity_poly.type
_entity_poly.pdbx_seq_one_letter_code
_entity_poly.pdbx_strand_id
1 'polypeptide(L)'
;EKLRGPFKGAFGAQYPQVPIDETKDFVQPHILDMDGLPRVGAPVWSGETYYSALDSLTGKAKTGKLKGEETAVVDQVSIVGHGKDKNIRHANIKLRFNRNPVIGDKFSSRHGQKGVLSRLFDDIDMPFSETSGMRPDLLINPHAFPSRMTIGMLIESLTGKAGALEGSFVDSSPFQKSQDDKRDNDSLAICREFCDSLENAGFTRNGGETMICGVSGEIFQVDTYIGVVYYQRLRHMVSDKFQVRSTGPINPMTRQPIKGRKFGGGIRFGEMERDSLLAHGAAYLLHDRLHSCSDYHVSDVCSKCGLLISTQNVPHTASTAHGVHATRADTTNRGRVICRLCDTSKYVERVAVPFVFKYLVSELGAMNIRCSLDLKL
;
A
#
# COMPACT_ATOMS: atom_id res chain seq x y z
N GLU A 1 -11.00 -16.27 -13.67
CA GLU A 1 -11.34 -16.29 -15.11
C GLU A 1 -12.51 -15.38 -15.55
N LYS A 2 -13.00 -14.41 -14.76
CA LYS A 2 -14.05 -13.45 -15.20
C LYS A 2 -13.69 -11.96 -15.01
N LEU A 3 -12.43 -11.57 -15.19
CA LEU A 3 -11.98 -10.16 -15.10
C LEU A 3 -11.05 -9.71 -16.23
N ARG A 4 -11.17 -10.29 -17.43
CA ARG A 4 -10.39 -9.87 -18.61
C ARG A 4 -11.31 -9.57 -19.80
N GLY A 5 -12.30 -8.71 -19.56
CA GLY A 5 -13.01 -8.03 -20.64
C GLY A 5 -12.21 -6.79 -21.11
N PRO A 6 -12.50 -6.26 -22.31
CA PRO A 6 -11.78 -5.13 -22.87
C PRO A 6 -11.92 -3.88 -21.98
N PHE A 7 -10.80 -3.23 -21.69
CA PHE A 7 -10.76 -1.91 -21.05
C PHE A 7 -11.36 -0.87 -22.01
N LYS A 8 -12.66 -0.57 -21.89
CA LYS A 8 -13.24 0.64 -22.48
C LYS A 8 -12.87 1.81 -21.58
N GLY A 9 -11.89 2.61 -22.00
CA GLY A 9 -11.59 3.90 -21.36
C GLY A 9 -12.80 4.83 -21.47
N ALA A 10 -13.05 5.63 -20.41
CA ALA A 10 -14.15 6.60 -20.32
C ALA A 10 -14.03 7.80 -21.28
N PHE A 11 -13.05 7.80 -22.17
CA PHE A 11 -12.91 8.76 -23.26
C PHE A 11 -12.65 7.97 -24.53
N GLY A 12 -13.49 8.16 -25.56
CA GLY A 12 -13.57 7.37 -26.79
C GLY A 12 -12.35 7.41 -27.73
N ALA A 13 -11.13 7.48 -27.20
CA ALA A 13 -9.93 7.18 -27.96
C ALA A 13 -9.84 5.66 -28.15
N GLN A 14 -10.11 5.18 -29.37
CA GLN A 14 -9.78 3.81 -29.77
C GLN A 14 -8.26 3.67 -29.76
N TYR A 15 -7.72 3.04 -28.73
CA TYR A 15 -6.37 2.48 -28.79
C TYR A 15 -6.35 1.37 -29.86
N PRO A 16 -5.24 1.19 -30.61
CA PRO A 16 -5.18 0.22 -31.70
C PRO A 16 -5.62 -1.15 -31.20
N GLN A 17 -6.73 -1.64 -31.77
CA GLN A 17 -7.24 -2.98 -31.47
C GLN A 17 -6.26 -3.99 -32.05
N VAL A 18 -5.64 -4.79 -31.18
CA VAL A 18 -4.88 -5.96 -31.60
C VAL A 18 -5.91 -7.02 -32.05
N PRO A 19 -5.75 -7.64 -33.24
CA PRO A 19 -6.63 -8.72 -33.66
C PRO A 19 -6.61 -9.85 -32.63
N ILE A 20 -7.78 -10.29 -32.20
CA ILE A 20 -7.95 -11.48 -31.35
C ILE A 20 -7.90 -12.67 -32.30
N ASP A 21 -6.76 -13.35 -32.40
CA ASP A 21 -6.68 -14.64 -33.06
C ASP A 21 -7.23 -15.73 -32.12
N GLU A 22 -8.22 -16.49 -32.58
CA GLU A 22 -8.99 -17.46 -31.78
C GLU A 22 -8.23 -18.75 -31.40
N THR A 23 -6.91 -18.78 -31.60
CA THR A 23 -6.08 -19.93 -31.26
C THR A 23 -5.12 -19.59 -30.12
N LYS A 24 -5.42 -20.16 -28.94
CA LYS A 24 -4.55 -20.44 -27.78
C LYS A 24 -3.22 -19.66 -27.68
N ASP A 25 -3.09 -18.98 -26.55
CA ASP A 25 -1.97 -18.17 -26.04
C ASP A 25 -2.05 -16.68 -26.39
N PHE A 26 -2.36 -15.87 -25.37
CA PHE A 26 -2.16 -14.42 -25.44
C PHE A 26 -0.68 -14.16 -25.71
N VAL A 27 -0.32 -13.90 -26.97
CA VAL A 27 1.02 -13.41 -27.32
C VAL A 27 1.13 -12.01 -26.71
N GLN A 28 1.90 -11.90 -25.62
CA GLN A 28 2.21 -10.61 -25.01
C GLN A 28 2.80 -9.70 -26.11
N PRO A 29 2.24 -8.51 -26.37
CA PRO A 29 2.86 -7.60 -27.32
C PRO A 29 4.27 -7.29 -26.83
N HIS A 30 5.27 -7.35 -27.72
CA HIS A 30 6.61 -6.88 -27.40
C HIS A 30 6.50 -5.40 -26.97
N ILE A 31 6.59 -5.16 -25.66
CA ILE A 31 6.55 -3.82 -25.06
C ILE A 31 7.73 -2.98 -25.57
N LEU A 32 8.83 -3.66 -25.85
CA LEU A 32 10.08 -3.08 -26.32
C LEU A 32 10.11 -2.99 -27.84
N ASP A 33 10.57 -1.84 -28.33
CA ASP A 33 10.97 -1.65 -29.70
C ASP A 33 12.38 -2.20 -29.96
N MET A 34 12.80 -2.14 -31.23
CA MET A 34 14.11 -2.64 -31.69
C MET A 34 15.29 -1.94 -31.02
N ASP A 35 15.08 -0.73 -30.50
CA ASP A 35 16.06 0.06 -29.75
C ASP A 35 16.17 -0.34 -28.27
N GLY A 36 15.30 -1.25 -27.79
CA GLY A 36 15.24 -1.69 -26.40
C GLY A 36 14.47 -0.74 -25.47
N LEU A 37 13.82 0.30 -26.02
CA LEU A 37 12.96 1.23 -25.30
C LEU A 37 11.49 0.80 -25.42
N PRO A 38 10.63 1.18 -24.45
CA PRO A 38 9.23 0.80 -24.51
C PRO A 38 8.43 1.72 -25.45
N ARG A 39 7.42 1.16 -26.11
CA ARG A 39 6.45 1.92 -26.91
C ARG A 39 5.65 2.88 -26.04
N VAL A 40 5.49 4.13 -26.51
CA VAL A 40 4.60 5.10 -25.86
C VAL A 40 3.15 4.62 -25.97
N GLY A 41 2.42 4.63 -24.86
CA GLY A 41 1.06 4.11 -24.75
C GLY A 41 0.95 2.63 -24.38
N ALA A 42 2.07 1.88 -24.35
CA ALA A 42 2.03 0.48 -23.96
C ALA A 42 1.72 0.31 -22.45
N PRO A 43 0.80 -0.60 -22.07
CA PRO A 43 0.65 -1.03 -20.69
C PRO A 43 1.82 -1.92 -20.28
N VAL A 44 2.30 -1.73 -19.05
CA VAL A 44 3.36 -2.53 -18.43
C VAL A 44 2.80 -3.16 -17.17
N TRP A 45 2.78 -4.48 -17.11
CA TRP A 45 2.33 -5.22 -15.94
C TRP A 45 3.44 -5.40 -14.90
N SER A 46 3.04 -5.76 -13.67
CA SER A 46 3.97 -6.01 -12.57
C SER A 46 4.98 -7.10 -12.92
N GLY A 47 6.28 -6.81 -12.73
CA GLY A 47 7.36 -7.78 -12.97
C GLY A 47 7.77 -7.94 -14.43
N GLU A 48 7.12 -7.24 -15.36
CA GLU A 48 7.51 -7.24 -16.77
C GLU A 48 8.65 -6.30 -17.06
N THR A 49 9.42 -6.66 -18.08
CA THR A 49 10.53 -5.86 -18.57
C THR A 49 10.01 -4.72 -19.43
N TYR A 50 10.33 -3.48 -19.06
CA TYR A 50 9.94 -2.28 -19.83
C TYR A 50 11.13 -1.54 -20.45
N TYR A 51 12.37 -1.95 -20.17
CA TYR A 51 13.52 -1.55 -21.00
C TYR A 51 14.57 -2.65 -21.01
N SER A 52 15.36 -2.68 -22.07
CA SER A 52 16.54 -3.53 -22.21
C SER A 52 17.73 -2.69 -22.65
N ALA A 53 18.84 -2.79 -21.92
CA ALA A 53 20.10 -2.15 -22.26
C ALA A 53 21.20 -3.20 -22.40
N LEU A 54 22.02 -3.10 -23.44
CA LEU A 54 23.13 -4.03 -23.65
C LEU A 54 24.38 -3.51 -22.94
N ASP A 55 24.99 -4.36 -22.12
CA ASP A 55 26.29 -4.07 -21.51
C ASP A 55 27.41 -4.34 -22.51
N SER A 56 28.17 -3.30 -22.87
CA SER A 56 29.23 -3.38 -23.88
C SER A 56 30.41 -4.26 -23.47
N LEU A 57 30.63 -4.46 -22.16
CA LEU A 57 31.75 -5.27 -21.66
C LEU A 57 31.42 -6.75 -21.61
N THR A 58 30.22 -7.09 -21.16
CA THR A 58 29.81 -8.49 -20.94
C THR A 58 29.01 -9.09 -22.10
N GLY A 59 28.53 -8.25 -23.03
CA GLY A 59 27.65 -8.65 -24.12
C GLY A 59 26.27 -9.12 -23.64
N LYS A 60 25.95 -9.00 -22.35
CA LYS A 60 24.68 -9.43 -21.76
C LYS A 60 23.68 -8.28 -21.73
N ALA A 61 22.42 -8.57 -22.04
CA ALA A 61 21.33 -7.64 -21.90
C ALA A 61 20.93 -7.48 -20.42
N LYS A 62 20.96 -6.24 -19.92
CA LYS A 62 20.43 -5.83 -18.64
C LYS A 62 19.01 -5.31 -18.82
N THR A 63 18.06 -6.02 -18.25
CA THR A 63 16.63 -5.69 -18.32
C THR A 63 16.15 -4.99 -17.05
N GLY A 64 15.30 -3.99 -17.23
CA GLY A 64 14.61 -3.32 -16.13
C GLY A 64 13.17 -3.77 -16.04
N LYS A 65 12.80 -4.33 -14.89
CA LYS A 65 11.45 -4.77 -14.60
C LYS A 65 10.67 -3.71 -13.83
N LEU A 66 9.37 -3.58 -14.12
CA LEU A 66 8.48 -2.72 -13.35
C LEU A 66 8.38 -3.27 -11.91
N LYS A 67 8.79 -2.43 -10.95
CA LYS A 67 8.72 -2.75 -9.52
C LYS A 67 7.41 -2.25 -8.94
N GLY A 68 6.66 -3.13 -8.29
CA GLY A 68 5.37 -2.81 -7.66
C GLY A 68 4.23 -3.59 -8.29
N GLU A 69 3.08 -3.58 -7.63
CA GLU A 69 1.90 -4.36 -8.05
C GLU A 69 1.01 -3.61 -9.05
N GLU A 70 1.08 -2.26 -9.07
CA GLU A 70 0.25 -1.43 -9.93
C GLU A 70 0.71 -1.48 -11.39
N THR A 71 -0.25 -1.59 -12.31
CA THR A 71 -0.01 -1.50 -13.75
C THR A 71 0.28 -0.06 -14.16
N ALA A 72 1.31 0.13 -14.96
CA ALA A 72 1.71 1.43 -15.48
C ALA A 72 1.44 1.52 -16.99
N VAL A 73 1.23 2.73 -17.50
CA VAL A 73 1.23 3.01 -18.94
C VAL A 73 2.41 3.93 -19.25
N VAL A 74 3.12 3.64 -20.33
CA VAL A 74 4.24 4.48 -20.79
C VAL A 74 3.68 5.78 -21.36
N ASP A 75 3.97 6.91 -20.71
CA ASP A 75 3.46 8.23 -21.06
C ASP A 75 4.39 8.94 -22.05
N GLN A 76 5.69 8.90 -21.77
CA GLN A 76 6.70 9.58 -22.58
C GLN A 76 8.04 8.86 -22.45
N VAL A 77 8.76 8.75 -23.57
CA VAL A 77 10.16 8.31 -23.61
C VAL A 77 10.98 9.45 -24.20
N SER A 78 11.88 10.00 -23.40
CA SER A 78 12.75 11.11 -23.79
C SER A 78 14.20 10.65 -23.78
N ILE A 79 14.83 10.63 -24.95
CA ILE A 79 16.26 10.33 -25.08
C ILE A 79 17.05 11.56 -24.65
N VAL A 80 17.96 11.39 -23.70
CA VAL A 80 18.82 12.45 -23.20
C VAL A 80 20.21 12.24 -23.76
N GLY A 81 20.63 13.14 -24.66
CA GLY A 81 21.95 13.11 -25.27
C GLY A 81 22.58 14.50 -25.32
N HIS A 82 23.91 14.54 -25.26
CA HIS A 82 24.66 15.70 -25.70
C HIS A 82 24.94 15.54 -27.20
N GLY A 83 24.68 16.57 -27.99
CA GLY A 83 24.72 16.55 -29.47
C GLY A 83 26.05 16.18 -30.14
N LYS A 84 27.05 15.71 -29.39
CA LYS A 84 28.33 15.20 -29.89
C LYS A 84 28.42 13.66 -29.88
N ASP A 85 27.62 12.96 -29.08
CA ASP A 85 27.66 11.51 -28.97
C ASP A 85 26.57 10.86 -29.84
N LYS A 86 26.96 9.94 -30.74
CA LYS A 86 26.02 9.16 -31.57
C LYS A 86 25.29 8.06 -30.79
N ASN A 87 25.74 7.74 -29.57
CA ASN A 87 25.22 6.61 -28.80
C ASN A 87 24.19 7.08 -27.75
N ILE A 88 23.05 6.39 -27.70
CA ILE A 88 22.02 6.60 -26.67
C ILE A 88 22.57 6.05 -25.34
N ARG A 89 22.91 6.95 -24.41
CA ARG A 89 23.41 6.58 -23.07
C ARG A 89 22.39 6.80 -21.96
N HIS A 90 21.49 7.76 -22.14
CA HIS A 90 20.49 8.12 -21.14
C HIS A 90 19.10 8.23 -21.78
N ALA A 91 18.11 7.64 -21.13
CA ALA A 91 16.70 7.75 -21.53
C ALA A 91 15.85 7.93 -20.27
N ASN A 92 14.94 8.91 -20.32
CA ASN A 92 13.94 9.16 -19.30
C ASN A 92 12.62 8.55 -19.73
N ILE A 93 12.15 7.55 -18.99
CA ILE A 93 10.87 6.88 -19.26
C ILE A 93 9.88 7.35 -18.19
N LYS A 94 8.87 8.11 -18.61
CA LYS A 94 7.78 8.58 -17.75
C LYS A 94 6.65 7.56 -17.79
N LEU A 95 6.30 7.07 -16.60
CA LEU A 95 5.21 6.11 -16.41
C LEU A 95 4.01 6.82 -15.77
N ARG A 96 2.81 6.54 -16.27
CA ARG A 96 1.54 7.04 -15.75
C ARG A 96 0.79 5.89 -15.09
N PHE A 97 0.38 6.10 -13.85
CA PHE A 97 -0.46 5.17 -13.10
C PHE A 97 -1.88 5.72 -13.07
N ASN A 98 -2.85 4.93 -13.54
CA ASN A 98 -4.25 5.33 -13.45
C ASN A 98 -4.77 5.00 -12.05
N ARG A 99 -5.21 6.03 -11.32
CA ARG A 99 -5.66 5.91 -9.92
C ARG A 99 -7.05 6.47 -9.75
N ASN A 100 -8.06 5.64 -9.99
CA ASN A 100 -9.44 5.98 -9.69
C ASN A 100 -9.66 6.11 -8.17
N PRO A 101 -10.62 6.92 -7.70
CA PRO A 101 -11.06 6.92 -6.31
C PRO A 101 -11.48 5.51 -5.87
N VAL A 102 -10.86 5.01 -4.80
CA VAL A 102 -11.22 3.71 -4.22
C VAL A 102 -11.57 3.86 -2.75
N ILE A 103 -12.33 2.90 -2.23
CA ILE A 103 -12.67 2.84 -0.80
C ILE A 103 -11.39 2.93 0.04
N GLY A 104 -11.43 3.82 1.03
CA GLY A 104 -10.30 4.15 1.89
C GLY A 104 -9.54 5.42 1.48
N ASP A 105 -9.67 5.88 0.23
CA ASP A 105 -9.07 7.14 -0.19
C ASP A 105 -9.62 8.32 0.61
N LYS A 106 -8.80 9.36 0.74
CA LYS A 106 -9.08 10.49 1.63
C LYS A 106 -9.46 11.71 0.81
N PHE A 107 -10.56 12.33 1.21
CA PHE A 107 -11.08 13.57 0.65
C PHE A 107 -11.19 14.61 1.76
N SER A 108 -11.11 15.88 1.40
CA SER A 108 -11.29 16.98 2.33
C SER A 108 -12.00 18.14 1.65
N SER A 109 -12.90 18.82 2.36
CA SER A 109 -13.28 20.17 1.96
C SER A 109 -12.15 21.16 2.30
N ARG A 110 -12.30 22.42 1.86
CA ARG A 110 -11.37 23.52 2.20
C ARG A 110 -11.41 23.91 3.69
N HIS A 111 -12.36 23.39 4.46
CA HIS A 111 -12.58 23.71 5.88
C HIS A 111 -11.93 22.71 6.84
N GLY A 112 -10.97 21.90 6.37
CA GLY A 112 -10.33 20.87 7.19
C GLY A 112 -11.24 19.68 7.55
N GLN A 113 -12.40 19.54 6.90
CA GLN A 113 -13.27 18.37 7.05
C GLN A 113 -12.73 17.20 6.22
N LYS A 114 -11.75 16.52 6.80
CA LYS A 114 -11.15 15.34 6.21
C LYS A 114 -11.99 14.09 6.46
N GLY A 115 -12.40 13.43 5.38
CA GLY A 115 -13.11 12.16 5.36
C GLY A 115 -12.30 11.05 4.70
N VAL A 116 -12.65 9.81 5.03
CA VAL A 116 -12.25 8.61 4.29
C VAL A 116 -13.47 8.15 3.51
N LEU A 117 -13.29 7.82 2.23
CA LEU A 117 -14.35 7.20 1.44
C LEU A 117 -14.68 5.82 2.01
N SER A 118 -15.79 5.71 2.73
CA SER A 118 -16.19 4.48 3.42
C SER A 118 -16.84 3.47 2.47
N ARG A 119 -17.70 3.94 1.58
CA ARG A 119 -18.43 3.13 0.60
C ARG A 119 -18.63 3.95 -0.67
N LEU A 120 -18.45 3.29 -1.81
CA LEU A 120 -18.96 3.76 -3.09
C LEU A 120 -20.39 3.26 -3.19
N PHE A 121 -21.36 4.18 -3.10
CA PHE A 121 -22.76 3.84 -3.28
C PHE A 121 -23.10 3.79 -4.75
N ASP A 122 -23.98 2.84 -5.11
CA ASP A 122 -24.55 2.79 -6.45
C ASP A 122 -25.57 3.93 -6.59
N ASP A 123 -25.57 4.55 -7.77
CA ASP A 123 -26.41 5.73 -8.05
C ASP A 123 -27.91 5.46 -7.88
N ILE A 124 -28.34 4.21 -8.09
CA ILE A 124 -29.72 3.76 -7.88
C ILE A 124 -30.18 3.83 -6.42
N ASP A 125 -29.26 3.63 -5.47
CA ASP A 125 -29.57 3.58 -4.04
C ASP A 125 -29.40 4.95 -3.37
N MET A 126 -28.81 5.91 -4.08
CA MET A 126 -28.57 7.25 -3.57
C MET A 126 -29.89 8.02 -3.39
N PRO A 127 -30.03 8.77 -2.30
CA PRO A 127 -31.19 9.64 -2.14
C PRO A 127 -31.16 10.71 -3.23
N PHE A 128 -32.33 11.08 -3.73
CA PHE A 128 -32.49 12.11 -4.75
C PHE A 128 -33.48 13.17 -4.29
N SER A 129 -33.28 14.40 -4.76
CA SER A 129 -34.14 15.53 -4.46
C SER A 129 -35.49 15.38 -5.16
N GLU A 130 -36.59 15.66 -4.46
CA GLU A 130 -37.94 15.64 -5.03
C GLU A 130 -38.12 16.71 -6.13
N THR A 131 -37.63 17.93 -5.87
CA THR A 131 -37.79 19.07 -6.78
C THR A 131 -36.85 19.01 -7.97
N SER A 132 -35.59 18.67 -7.75
CA SER A 132 -34.57 18.72 -8.80
C SER A 132 -34.25 17.36 -9.42
N GLY A 133 -34.62 16.25 -8.77
CA GLY A 133 -34.19 14.91 -9.16
C GLY A 133 -32.69 14.66 -8.98
N MET A 134 -31.93 15.64 -8.45
CA MET A 134 -30.49 15.55 -8.32
C MET A 134 -30.09 14.58 -7.22
N ARG A 135 -29.00 13.84 -7.46
CA ARG A 135 -28.35 12.96 -6.50
C ARG A 135 -27.05 13.60 -6.03
N PRO A 136 -26.73 13.54 -4.72
CA PRO A 136 -25.49 14.12 -4.22
C PRO A 136 -24.29 13.24 -4.57
N ASP A 137 -23.18 13.84 -5.02
CA ASP A 137 -21.94 13.11 -5.29
C ASP A 137 -21.25 12.60 -4.00
N LEU A 138 -21.45 13.32 -2.89
CA LEU A 138 -20.77 13.10 -1.62
C LEU A 138 -21.73 13.29 -0.45
N LEU A 139 -21.81 12.28 0.42
CA LEU A 139 -22.57 12.34 1.67
C LEU A 139 -21.62 12.59 2.84
N ILE A 140 -21.91 13.60 3.66
CA ILE A 140 -21.21 13.89 4.91
C ILE A 140 -22.14 13.67 6.09
N ASN A 141 -21.62 13.02 7.14
CA ASN A 141 -22.37 12.81 8.35
C ASN A 141 -22.55 14.14 9.12
N PRO A 142 -23.78 14.56 9.49
CA PRO A 142 -24.01 15.78 10.27
C PRO A 142 -23.30 15.78 11.63
N HIS A 143 -23.03 14.61 12.21
CA HIS A 143 -22.26 14.50 13.47
C HIS A 143 -20.80 14.99 13.37
N ALA A 144 -20.28 15.21 12.15
CA ALA A 144 -18.96 15.76 11.94
C ALA A 144 -18.88 17.27 12.21
N PHE A 145 -20.01 17.99 12.30
CA PHE A 145 -20.03 19.45 12.43
C PHE A 145 -20.00 19.97 13.89
N PRO A 146 -20.77 19.44 14.85
CA PRO A 146 -20.84 20.03 16.19
C PRO A 146 -19.49 20.09 16.92
N SER A 147 -18.66 19.05 16.77
CA SER A 147 -17.35 18.98 17.43
C SER A 147 -16.27 19.81 16.74
N ARG A 148 -16.39 20.06 15.43
CA ARG A 148 -15.39 20.78 14.62
C ARG A 148 -15.73 22.25 14.40
N MET A 149 -16.99 22.63 14.60
CA MET A 149 -17.50 24.00 14.45
C MET A 149 -17.17 24.62 13.07
N THR A 150 -17.12 23.80 12.01
CA THR A 150 -16.79 24.23 10.64
C THR A 150 -18.01 24.82 9.93
N ILE A 151 -18.53 25.93 10.47
CA ILE A 151 -19.73 26.62 9.94
C ILE A 151 -19.48 27.17 8.53
N GLY A 152 -18.25 27.56 8.21
CA GLY A 152 -17.87 28.05 6.88
C GLY A 152 -18.19 27.06 5.74
N MET A 153 -18.18 25.75 6.02
CA MET A 153 -18.58 24.74 5.03
C MET A 153 -20.07 24.76 4.74
N LEU A 154 -20.90 25.03 5.75
CA LEU A 154 -22.35 25.17 5.56
C LEU A 154 -22.65 26.43 4.77
N ILE A 155 -21.98 27.54 5.09
CA ILE A 155 -22.11 28.80 4.33
C ILE A 155 -21.67 28.59 2.88
N GLU A 156 -20.50 27.97 2.63
CA GLU A 156 -20.04 27.66 1.27
C GLU A 156 -21.04 26.79 0.50
N SER A 157 -21.67 25.82 1.16
CA SER A 157 -22.68 24.97 0.54
C SER A 157 -23.90 25.76 0.06
N LEU A 158 -24.37 26.71 0.87
CA LEU A 158 -25.50 27.59 0.55
C LEU A 158 -25.14 28.54 -0.60
N THR A 159 -24.03 29.26 -0.46
CA THR A 159 -23.60 30.26 -1.44
C THR A 159 -23.17 29.63 -2.75
N GLY A 160 -22.53 28.46 -2.71
CA GLY A 160 -22.17 27.69 -3.89
C GLY A 160 -23.40 27.23 -4.67
N LYS A 161 -24.48 26.87 -3.97
CA LYS A 161 -25.76 26.53 -4.63
C LYS A 161 -26.42 27.75 -5.25
N ALA A 162 -26.52 28.87 -4.53
CA ALA A 162 -27.08 30.12 -5.05
C ALA A 162 -26.31 30.62 -6.29
N GLY A 163 -24.97 30.67 -6.19
CA GLY A 163 -24.11 31.06 -7.31
C GLY A 163 -24.21 30.11 -8.52
N ALA A 164 -24.39 28.81 -8.30
CA ALA A 164 -24.61 27.85 -9.38
C ALA A 164 -25.94 28.09 -10.13
N LEU A 165 -26.97 28.56 -9.44
CA LEU A 165 -28.28 28.87 -10.03
C LEU A 165 -28.27 30.20 -10.79
N GLU A 166 -27.61 31.21 -10.25
CA GLU A 166 -27.46 32.52 -10.90
C GLU A 166 -26.40 32.53 -12.02
N GLY A 167 -25.51 31.54 -12.04
CA GLY A 167 -24.34 31.54 -12.92
C GLY A 167 -23.28 32.57 -12.52
N SER A 168 -23.25 32.96 -11.23
CA SER A 168 -22.36 33.97 -10.69
C SER A 168 -21.28 33.34 -9.79
N PHE A 169 -20.06 33.88 -9.83
CA PHE A 169 -19.02 33.49 -8.88
C PHE A 169 -19.18 34.27 -7.59
N VAL A 170 -19.27 33.55 -6.47
CA VAL A 170 -19.35 34.18 -5.15
C VAL A 170 -17.94 34.41 -4.60
N ASP A 171 -17.63 35.67 -4.29
CA ASP A 171 -16.39 36.01 -3.58
C ASP A 171 -16.50 35.56 -2.11
N SER A 172 -15.51 34.79 -1.66
CA SER A 172 -15.43 34.25 -0.30
C SER A 172 -14.23 34.82 0.46
N SER A 173 -13.75 36.00 0.08
CA SER A 173 -12.67 36.67 0.78
C SER A 173 -13.09 37.00 2.22
N PRO A 174 -12.24 36.72 3.22
CA PRO A 174 -12.62 36.92 4.61
C PRO A 174 -12.82 38.41 4.92
N PHE A 175 -13.76 38.72 5.82
CA PHE A 175 -14.00 40.06 6.38
C PHE A 175 -14.52 41.16 5.42
N GLN A 176 -15.09 40.83 4.26
CA GLN A 176 -15.63 41.83 3.33
C GLN A 176 -16.80 42.64 3.91
N LYS A 177 -17.83 41.99 4.47
CA LYS A 177 -19.03 42.68 5.00
C LYS A 177 -18.88 43.22 6.43
N SER A 178 -17.76 42.97 7.10
CA SER A 178 -17.54 43.51 8.46
C SER A 178 -17.12 44.99 8.50
N GLN A 179 -16.87 45.62 7.34
CA GLN A 179 -16.46 47.03 7.28
C GLN A 179 -17.63 48.02 7.17
N ASP A 180 -18.71 47.67 6.47
CA ASP A 180 -19.79 48.62 6.17
C ASP A 180 -20.95 48.59 7.18
N ASP A 181 -21.20 47.44 7.84
CA ASP A 181 -22.27 47.31 8.83
C ASP A 181 -21.77 47.42 10.28
N LYS A 182 -21.55 48.66 10.74
CA LYS A 182 -21.36 48.98 12.16
C LYS A 182 -22.62 48.79 13.03
N ARG A 183 -23.72 48.22 12.50
CA ARG A 183 -25.04 48.32 13.15
C ARG A 183 -25.76 47.03 13.53
N ASP A 184 -25.43 45.85 13.04
CA ASP A 184 -26.11 44.64 13.50
C ASP A 184 -25.11 43.48 13.72
N ASN A 185 -25.11 42.93 14.93
CA ASN A 185 -24.34 41.74 15.34
C ASN A 185 -24.82 40.44 14.67
N ASP A 186 -25.34 40.49 13.45
CA ASP A 186 -25.88 39.34 12.73
C ASP A 186 -24.85 38.79 11.77
N SER A 187 -24.06 37.83 12.23
CA SER A 187 -23.23 36.96 11.36
C SER A 187 -24.05 36.22 10.29
N LEU A 188 -25.39 36.24 10.40
CA LEU A 188 -26.35 35.73 9.43
C LEU A 188 -26.69 36.69 8.28
N ALA A 189 -26.31 37.98 8.32
CA ALA A 189 -26.68 38.95 7.29
C ALA A 189 -26.16 38.55 5.89
N ILE A 190 -24.95 37.97 5.82
CA ILE A 190 -24.39 37.43 4.57
C ILE A 190 -25.27 36.31 4.02
N CYS A 191 -25.81 35.45 4.88
CA CYS A 191 -26.65 34.34 4.44
C CYS A 191 -28.00 34.81 3.90
N ARG A 192 -28.54 35.95 4.37
CA ARG A 192 -29.88 36.43 3.97
C ARG A 192 -30.00 36.71 2.47
N GLU A 193 -29.04 37.41 1.88
CA GLU A 193 -29.06 37.69 0.43
C GLU A 193 -29.08 36.41 -0.41
N PHE A 194 -28.26 35.41 -0.04
CA PHE A 194 -28.21 34.13 -0.74
C PHE A 194 -29.44 33.25 -0.44
N CYS A 195 -29.99 33.35 0.76
CA CYS A 195 -31.26 32.73 1.13
C CYS A 195 -32.42 33.26 0.27
N ASP A 196 -32.49 34.58 0.07
CA ASP A 196 -33.52 35.21 -0.76
C ASP A 196 -33.32 34.88 -2.25
N SER A 197 -32.07 34.79 -2.71
CA SER A 197 -31.73 34.29 -4.05
C SER A 197 -32.21 32.85 -4.28
N LEU A 198 -32.01 31.96 -3.30
CA LEU A 198 -32.51 30.58 -3.37
C LEU A 198 -34.03 30.51 -3.41
N GLU A 199 -34.71 31.35 -2.62
CA GLU A 199 -36.18 31.44 -2.62
C GLU A 199 -36.72 31.94 -3.96
N ASN A 200 -36.07 32.95 -4.56
CA ASN A 200 -36.39 33.42 -5.92
C ASN A 200 -36.17 32.34 -6.99
N ALA A 201 -35.21 31.44 -6.78
CA ALA A 201 -34.95 30.29 -7.64
C ALA A 201 -35.88 29.09 -7.36
N GLY A 202 -36.82 29.20 -6.40
CA GLY A 202 -37.78 28.14 -6.06
C GLY A 202 -37.25 27.08 -5.11
N PHE A 203 -36.11 27.32 -4.44
CA PHE A 203 -35.56 26.46 -3.39
C PHE A 203 -35.91 26.97 -2.00
N THR A 204 -35.86 26.08 -1.01
CA THR A 204 -36.06 26.47 0.38
C THR A 204 -34.98 27.44 0.84
N ARG A 205 -35.41 28.51 1.48
CA ARG A 205 -34.54 29.56 2.07
C ARG A 205 -33.40 29.00 2.94
N ASN A 206 -33.66 27.92 3.67
CA ASN A 206 -32.69 27.32 4.60
C ASN A 206 -31.66 26.40 3.93
N GLY A 207 -31.71 26.22 2.60
CA GLY A 207 -30.85 25.29 1.85
C GLY A 207 -31.23 23.81 2.01
N GLY A 208 -32.26 23.50 2.82
CA GLY A 208 -32.82 22.16 2.94
C GLY A 208 -33.70 21.81 1.74
N GLU A 209 -33.63 20.57 1.29
CA GLU A 209 -34.52 20.01 0.26
C GLU A 209 -35.18 18.73 0.76
N THR A 210 -36.41 18.50 0.31
CA THR A 210 -37.11 17.24 0.48
C THR A 210 -36.39 16.17 -0.35
N MET A 211 -35.85 15.16 0.33
CA MET A 211 -35.15 14.05 -0.31
C MET A 211 -36.00 12.79 -0.25
N ILE A 212 -35.93 11.99 -1.31
CA ILE A 212 -36.56 10.68 -1.42
C ILE A 212 -35.48 9.61 -1.26
N CYS A 213 -35.79 8.56 -0.50
CA CYS A 213 -34.91 7.41 -0.34
C CYS A 213 -34.80 6.63 -1.66
N GLY A 214 -33.58 6.42 -2.16
CA GLY A 214 -33.37 5.61 -3.37
C GLY A 214 -33.76 4.13 -3.20
N VAL A 215 -33.70 3.61 -1.97
CA VAL A 215 -33.98 2.20 -1.67
C VAL A 215 -35.47 1.94 -1.41
N SER A 216 -36.11 2.72 -0.54
CA SER A 216 -37.53 2.51 -0.20
C SER A 216 -38.50 3.30 -1.09
N GLY A 217 -38.03 4.36 -1.75
CA GLY A 217 -38.89 5.28 -2.49
C GLY A 217 -39.72 6.22 -1.59
N GLU A 218 -39.54 6.15 -0.27
CA GLU A 218 -40.24 7.01 0.68
C GLU A 218 -39.53 8.36 0.86
N ILE A 219 -40.32 9.40 1.13
CA ILE A 219 -39.81 10.74 1.45
C ILE A 219 -39.19 10.72 2.85
N PHE A 220 -38.06 11.40 3.02
CA PHE A 220 -37.44 11.57 4.34
C PHE A 220 -38.32 12.41 5.27
N GLN A 221 -38.27 12.10 6.57
CA GLN A 221 -39.07 12.80 7.58
C GLN A 221 -38.65 14.26 7.80
N VAL A 222 -37.43 14.62 7.38
CA VAL A 222 -36.84 15.94 7.57
C VAL A 222 -36.11 16.35 6.30
N ASP A 223 -36.20 17.63 5.97
CA ASP A 223 -35.45 18.23 4.87
C ASP A 223 -33.95 18.03 5.07
N THR A 224 -33.28 17.57 4.02
CA THR A 224 -31.84 17.33 4.05
C THR A 224 -31.12 18.54 3.47
N TYR A 225 -30.08 18.98 4.17
CA TYR A 225 -29.25 20.07 3.70
C TYR A 225 -28.40 19.64 2.51
N ILE A 226 -28.61 20.28 1.36
CA ILE A 226 -27.89 19.98 0.11
C ILE A 226 -27.41 21.28 -0.54
N GLY A 227 -26.18 21.26 -1.04
CA GLY A 227 -25.57 22.38 -1.73
C GLY A 227 -24.20 22.02 -2.30
N VAL A 228 -23.53 23.00 -2.88
CA VAL A 228 -22.30 22.78 -3.65
C VAL A 228 -21.10 23.21 -2.83
N VAL A 229 -20.18 22.28 -2.56
CA VAL A 229 -18.96 22.55 -1.79
C VAL A 229 -17.75 22.08 -2.59
N TYR A 230 -16.68 22.89 -2.59
CA TYR A 230 -15.45 22.49 -3.25
C TYR A 230 -14.69 21.43 -2.43
N TYR A 231 -14.42 20.29 -3.06
CA TYR A 231 -13.71 19.16 -2.46
C TYR A 231 -12.33 18.91 -3.09
N GLN A 232 -11.43 18.38 -2.27
CA GLN A 232 -10.05 18.06 -2.62
C GLN A 232 -9.76 16.59 -2.34
N ARG A 233 -9.13 15.90 -3.29
CA ARG A 233 -8.61 14.54 -3.10
C ARG A 233 -7.19 14.60 -2.57
N LEU A 234 -6.91 13.86 -1.49
CA LEU A 234 -5.58 13.83 -0.89
C LEU A 234 -4.67 12.81 -1.56
N ARG A 235 -3.37 13.15 -1.68
CA ARG A 235 -2.34 12.29 -2.31
C ARG A 235 -2.12 10.92 -1.64
N HIS A 236 -2.51 10.77 -0.38
CA HIS A 236 -2.22 9.57 0.42
C HIS A 236 -3.27 8.49 0.18
N MET A 237 -3.11 7.76 -0.92
CA MET A 237 -4.01 6.68 -1.34
C MET A 237 -3.93 5.46 -0.42
N VAL A 238 -4.97 4.62 -0.45
CA VAL A 238 -5.00 3.37 0.32
C VAL A 238 -4.32 2.20 -0.39
N SER A 239 -4.24 2.21 -1.72
CA SER A 239 -3.45 1.22 -2.47
C SER A 239 -1.99 1.18 -1.99
N ASP A 240 -1.45 2.34 -1.61
CA ASP A 240 -0.09 2.47 -1.07
C ASP A 240 0.04 2.05 0.41
N LYS A 241 -0.97 1.46 1.05
CA LYS A 241 -0.97 1.19 2.51
C LYS A 241 -1.14 -0.27 2.91
N PHE A 242 -1.81 -1.10 2.11
CA PHE A 242 -1.98 -2.50 2.46
C PHE A 242 -0.66 -3.27 2.31
N GLN A 243 -0.46 -4.28 3.16
CA GLN A 243 0.64 -5.23 3.06
C GLN A 243 0.21 -6.56 3.65
N VAL A 244 0.59 -7.63 2.96
CA VAL A 244 0.34 -9.00 3.40
C VAL A 244 1.59 -9.83 3.17
N ARG A 245 1.85 -10.75 4.09
CA ARG A 245 2.96 -11.69 4.01
C ARG A 245 2.56 -13.00 4.65
N SER A 246 2.68 -14.09 3.89
CA SER A 246 2.65 -15.46 4.41
C SER A 246 4.09 -15.90 4.72
N THR A 247 4.85 -16.18 3.67
CA THR A 247 6.29 -16.48 3.70
C THR A 247 7.03 -15.51 2.79
N GLY A 248 8.32 -15.32 3.01
CA GLY A 248 9.07 -14.39 2.17
C GLY A 248 10.56 -14.38 2.48
N PRO A 249 11.32 -13.50 1.83
CA PRO A 249 12.74 -13.37 2.05
C PRO A 249 13.05 -13.06 3.51
N ILE A 250 14.15 -13.65 3.97
CA ILE A 250 14.70 -13.52 5.31
C ILE A 250 16.10 -12.90 5.23
N ASN A 251 16.49 -12.18 6.26
CA ASN A 251 17.85 -11.69 6.40
C ASN A 251 18.79 -12.89 6.66
N PRO A 252 19.89 -13.08 5.90
CA PRO A 252 20.81 -14.19 6.13
C PRO A 252 21.45 -14.19 7.53
N MET A 253 21.65 -13.00 8.14
CA MET A 253 22.31 -12.88 9.44
C MET A 253 21.41 -13.25 10.62
N THR A 254 20.13 -12.87 10.58
CA THR A 254 19.20 -13.08 11.70
C THR A 254 18.14 -14.14 11.41
N ARG A 255 18.02 -14.59 10.15
CA ARG A 255 16.90 -15.38 9.61
C ARG A 255 15.51 -14.78 9.84
N GLN A 256 15.42 -13.51 10.23
CA GLN A 256 14.16 -12.82 10.42
C GLN A 256 13.63 -12.25 9.10
N PRO A 257 12.30 -12.04 8.99
CA PRO A 257 11.68 -11.30 7.89
C PRO A 257 12.38 -9.96 7.56
N ILE A 258 12.69 -9.72 6.29
CA ILE A 258 13.29 -8.44 5.86
C ILE A 258 12.33 -7.26 6.04
N LYS A 259 12.88 -6.05 6.11
CA LYS A 259 12.11 -4.80 6.12
C LYS A 259 11.73 -4.38 4.69
N GLY A 260 10.53 -3.84 4.55
CA GLY A 260 10.12 -3.09 3.36
C GLY A 260 9.08 -3.82 2.52
N ARG A 261 7.96 -3.15 2.28
CA ARG A 261 6.80 -3.72 1.59
C ARG A 261 7.09 -4.14 0.16
N LYS A 262 7.83 -3.33 -0.60
CA LYS A 262 8.19 -3.62 -2.01
C LYS A 262 8.98 -4.93 -2.17
N PHE A 263 9.57 -5.44 -1.09
CA PHE A 263 10.33 -6.68 -1.07
C PHE A 263 9.58 -7.83 -0.36
N GLY A 264 8.29 -7.67 -0.08
CA GLY A 264 7.53 -8.65 0.70
C GLY A 264 7.98 -8.72 2.16
N GLY A 265 8.41 -7.58 2.71
CA GLY A 265 8.90 -7.48 4.08
C GLY A 265 7.85 -7.83 5.13
N GLY A 266 8.29 -8.31 6.28
CA GLY A 266 7.43 -8.66 7.40
C GLY A 266 6.86 -7.46 8.14
N ILE A 267 5.76 -7.67 8.85
CA ILE A 267 5.21 -6.71 9.80
C ILE A 267 6.05 -6.81 11.07
N ARG A 268 6.56 -5.69 11.56
CA ARG A 268 7.33 -5.66 12.80
C ARG A 268 6.36 -5.79 13.98
N PHE A 269 6.55 -6.83 14.77
CA PHE A 269 5.98 -6.93 16.10
C PHE A 269 6.99 -6.32 17.08
N GLY A 270 6.64 -5.18 17.67
CA GLY A 270 7.52 -4.37 18.48
C GLY A 270 7.42 -4.67 19.97
N GLU A 271 8.04 -3.79 20.76
CA GLU A 271 8.06 -3.89 22.21
C GLU A 271 6.70 -3.57 22.84
N MET A 272 6.00 -2.55 22.33
CA MET A 272 4.67 -2.18 22.83
C MET A 272 3.66 -3.32 22.60
N GLU A 273 3.76 -4.03 21.48
CA GLU A 273 2.90 -5.17 21.18
C GLU A 273 3.25 -6.39 22.06
N ARG A 274 4.53 -6.60 22.37
CA ARG A 274 4.98 -7.61 23.36
C ARG A 274 4.34 -7.35 24.71
N ASP A 275 4.45 -6.13 25.21
CA ASP A 275 3.97 -5.77 26.54
C ASP A 275 2.44 -5.85 26.63
N SER A 276 1.73 -5.49 25.57
CA SER A 276 0.28 -5.70 25.46
C SER A 276 -0.11 -7.17 25.57
N LEU A 277 0.56 -8.09 24.85
CA LEU A 277 0.27 -9.52 24.94
C LEU A 277 0.62 -10.11 26.31
N LEU A 278 1.70 -9.64 26.93
CA LEU A 278 2.08 -10.04 28.29
C LEU A 278 1.02 -9.59 29.31
N ALA A 279 0.51 -8.36 29.19
CA ALA A 279 -0.56 -7.84 30.06
C ALA A 279 -1.86 -8.66 29.92
N HIS A 280 -2.15 -9.16 28.72
CA HIS A 280 -3.28 -10.08 28.49
C HIS A 280 -3.03 -11.52 28.98
N GLY A 281 -1.82 -11.87 29.41
CA GLY A 281 -1.47 -13.24 29.79
C GLY A 281 -1.41 -14.23 28.61
N ALA A 282 -1.33 -13.73 27.38
CA ALA A 282 -1.39 -14.55 26.17
C ALA A 282 -0.02 -15.13 25.78
N ALA A 283 0.56 -15.96 26.65
CA ALA A 283 1.92 -16.49 26.50
C ALA A 283 2.13 -17.29 25.20
N TYR A 284 1.14 -18.11 24.80
CA TYR A 284 1.22 -18.89 23.55
C TYR A 284 1.23 -18.02 22.30
N LEU A 285 0.43 -16.94 22.27
CA LEU A 285 0.44 -15.99 21.16
C LEU A 285 1.77 -15.24 21.08
N LEU A 286 2.33 -14.88 22.23
CA LEU A 286 3.62 -14.23 22.29
C LEU A 286 4.74 -15.13 21.75
N HIS A 287 4.78 -16.39 22.20
CA HIS A 287 5.74 -17.38 21.72
C HIS A 287 5.55 -17.64 20.22
N ASP A 288 4.32 -17.75 19.74
CA ASP A 288 4.05 -17.92 18.31
C ASP A 288 4.58 -16.75 17.46
N ARG A 289 4.28 -15.51 17.86
CA ARG A 289 4.65 -14.32 17.09
C ARG A 289 6.14 -13.98 17.15
N LEU A 290 6.78 -14.13 18.31
CA LEU A 290 8.19 -13.78 18.49
C LEU A 290 9.17 -14.92 18.18
N HIS A 291 8.75 -16.19 18.30
CA HIS A 291 9.64 -17.33 18.11
C HIS A 291 9.21 -18.20 16.93
N SER A 292 8.03 -18.83 16.97
CA SER A 292 7.60 -19.82 15.95
C SER A 292 7.51 -19.23 14.54
N CYS A 293 6.91 -18.05 14.39
CA CYS A 293 6.67 -17.41 13.10
C CYS A 293 7.84 -16.54 12.58
N SER A 294 8.89 -16.33 13.38
CA SER A 294 9.99 -15.41 13.08
C SER A 294 11.26 -16.16 12.69
N ASP A 295 12.00 -16.65 13.68
CA ASP A 295 13.35 -17.18 13.53
C ASP A 295 13.55 -18.50 14.30
N TYR A 296 12.48 -19.29 14.39
CA TYR A 296 12.53 -20.66 14.92
C TYR A 296 13.66 -21.46 14.28
N HIS A 297 14.58 -21.94 15.13
CA HIS A 297 15.73 -22.72 14.69
C HIS A 297 16.04 -23.85 15.68
N VAL A 298 16.24 -25.06 15.17
CA VAL A 298 16.72 -26.17 15.98
C VAL A 298 18.24 -26.17 15.91
N SER A 299 18.89 -25.88 17.04
CA SER A 299 20.35 -25.86 17.18
C SER A 299 20.83 -27.08 17.96
N ASP A 300 21.99 -27.61 17.58
CA ASP A 300 22.68 -28.65 18.34
C ASP A 300 23.52 -28.00 19.45
N VAL A 301 23.44 -28.49 20.68
CA VAL A 301 24.16 -27.98 21.86
C VAL A 301 24.78 -29.16 22.60
N CYS A 302 26.03 -29.01 23.04
CA CYS A 302 26.70 -30.05 23.82
C CYS A 302 26.42 -29.89 25.32
N SER A 303 25.84 -30.89 25.97
CA SER A 303 25.49 -30.89 27.40
C SER A 303 26.70 -30.81 28.33
N LYS A 304 27.88 -31.27 27.87
CA LYS A 304 29.11 -31.24 28.69
C LYS A 304 29.77 -29.86 28.73
N CYS A 305 29.83 -29.15 27.60
CA CYS A 305 30.50 -27.86 27.52
C CYS A 305 29.54 -26.65 27.51
N GLY A 306 28.25 -26.90 27.27
CA GLY A 306 27.18 -25.90 27.19
C GLY A 306 27.28 -24.98 25.98
N LEU A 307 28.13 -25.28 25.00
CA LEU A 307 28.45 -24.37 23.89
C LEU A 307 27.70 -24.75 22.60
N LEU A 308 26.98 -23.78 22.05
CA LEU A 308 26.20 -23.91 20.81
C LEU A 308 27.07 -23.86 19.53
N ILE A 309 28.20 -23.15 19.55
CA ILE A 309 29.06 -22.96 18.36
C ILE A 309 30.04 -24.13 18.16
N SER A 310 30.29 -24.91 19.20
CA SER A 310 31.32 -25.97 19.21
C SER A 310 30.94 -27.22 18.42
N THR A 311 29.67 -27.38 18.07
CA THR A 311 29.15 -28.53 17.33
C THR A 311 29.42 -28.41 15.84
N GLN A 312 30.02 -29.44 15.25
CA GLN A 312 30.31 -29.53 13.82
C GLN A 312 29.67 -30.79 13.25
N ASN A 313 29.13 -30.68 12.04
CA ASN A 313 28.61 -31.83 11.32
C ASN A 313 29.75 -32.49 10.53
N VAL A 314 30.07 -33.74 10.87
CA VAL A 314 31.09 -34.53 10.19
C VAL A 314 30.40 -35.47 9.20
N PRO A 315 30.68 -35.36 7.88
CA PRO A 315 30.12 -36.27 6.90
C PRO A 315 30.61 -37.70 7.14
N HIS A 316 29.72 -38.69 6.94
CA HIS A 316 29.99 -40.11 7.22
C HIS A 316 31.21 -40.70 6.48
N THR A 317 31.62 -40.11 5.36
CA THR A 317 32.71 -40.60 4.51
C THR A 317 34.11 -40.20 4.98
N ALA A 318 34.26 -39.42 6.06
CA ALA A 318 35.56 -38.96 6.53
C ALA A 318 36.23 -39.89 7.56
N SER A 319 35.69 -41.10 7.80
CA SER A 319 36.20 -41.97 8.88
C SER A 319 37.14 -43.09 8.46
N THR A 320 37.40 -43.33 7.17
CA THR A 320 38.41 -44.31 6.75
C THR A 320 38.97 -44.03 5.36
N ALA A 321 40.31 -43.90 5.31
CA ALA A 321 41.19 -44.01 4.16
C ALA A 321 41.31 -42.81 3.19
N HIS A 322 42.56 -42.62 2.75
CA HIS A 322 43.02 -41.67 1.75
C HIS A 322 42.12 -41.63 0.50
N GLY A 323 41.71 -40.41 0.13
CA GLY A 323 41.34 -40.04 -1.22
C GLY A 323 40.14 -40.76 -1.85
N VAL A 324 38.92 -40.29 -1.60
CA VAL A 324 37.82 -40.44 -2.57
C VAL A 324 36.94 -39.19 -2.56
N HIS A 325 36.76 -38.60 -3.75
CA HIS A 325 35.86 -37.50 -4.02
C HIS A 325 34.41 -37.84 -3.65
N ALA A 326 33.79 -37.01 -2.82
CA ALA A 326 32.38 -37.11 -2.46
C ALA A 326 31.50 -36.87 -3.70
N THR A 327 30.91 -37.94 -4.23
CA THR A 327 29.79 -37.84 -5.17
C THR A 327 28.52 -38.29 -4.46
N ARG A 328 27.48 -37.45 -4.60
CA ARG A 328 26.08 -37.63 -4.17
C ARG A 328 25.78 -37.58 -2.66
N ALA A 329 25.31 -36.41 -2.24
CA ALA A 329 24.59 -36.19 -0.99
C ALA A 329 23.18 -36.80 -1.09
N ASP A 330 23.00 -37.97 -0.51
CA ASP A 330 21.68 -38.54 -0.24
C ASP A 330 21.03 -37.77 0.91
N THR A 331 19.80 -37.31 0.72
CA THR A 331 19.11 -36.32 1.57
C THR A 331 18.66 -36.85 2.94
N THR A 332 18.89 -38.13 3.23
CA THR A 332 18.48 -38.82 4.45
C THR A 332 19.63 -39.12 5.42
N ASN A 333 20.89 -39.10 4.96
CA ASN A 333 22.05 -39.36 5.82
C ASN A 333 22.59 -38.06 6.42
N ARG A 334 21.95 -37.58 7.49
CA ARG A 334 22.51 -36.50 8.31
C ARG A 334 23.81 -36.99 8.93
N GLY A 335 24.93 -36.36 8.55
CA GLY A 335 26.24 -36.64 9.14
C GLY A 335 26.25 -36.58 10.67
N ARG A 336 27.27 -37.20 11.28
CA ARG A 336 27.41 -37.28 12.74
C ARG A 336 27.79 -35.89 13.27
N VAL A 337 27.00 -35.34 14.17
CA VAL A 337 27.33 -34.08 14.85
C VAL A 337 28.27 -34.38 16.02
N ILE A 338 29.43 -33.75 16.04
CA ILE A 338 30.47 -33.92 17.08
C ILE A 338 30.78 -32.54 17.68
N CYS A 339 30.92 -32.48 19.00
CA CYS A 339 31.43 -31.29 19.67
C CYS A 339 32.96 -31.25 19.57
N ARG A 340 33.52 -30.24 18.90
CA ARG A 340 34.98 -30.10 18.68
C ARG A 340 35.79 -29.90 19.97
N LEU A 341 35.17 -29.39 21.04
CA LEU A 341 35.86 -29.17 22.32
C LEU A 341 35.85 -30.40 23.23
N CYS A 342 34.94 -31.35 22.98
CA CYS A 342 34.79 -32.55 23.81
C CYS A 342 35.06 -33.83 23.03
N ASP A 343 35.34 -33.73 21.73
CA ASP A 343 35.50 -34.80 20.74
C ASP A 343 34.50 -35.95 20.91
N THR A 344 33.29 -35.60 21.29
CA THR A 344 32.23 -36.55 21.60
C THR A 344 30.92 -36.10 20.94
N SER A 345 30.19 -37.09 20.44
CA SER A 345 28.83 -36.93 19.90
C SER A 345 27.75 -37.41 20.86
N LYS A 346 28.15 -38.08 21.96
CA LYS A 346 27.22 -38.67 22.93
C LYS A 346 26.40 -37.64 23.70
N TYR A 347 26.94 -36.43 23.87
CA TYR A 347 26.35 -35.37 24.69
C TYR A 347 25.77 -34.23 23.85
N VAL A 348 25.49 -34.46 22.57
CA VAL A 348 24.95 -33.44 21.67
C VAL A 348 23.44 -33.57 21.62
N GLU A 349 22.74 -32.57 22.15
CA GLU A 349 21.29 -32.50 22.22
C GLU A 349 20.75 -31.42 21.29
N ARG A 350 19.49 -31.57 20.85
CA ARG A 350 18.82 -30.60 19.98
C ARG A 350 17.86 -29.73 20.76
N VAL A 351 18.05 -28.42 20.67
CA VAL A 351 17.23 -27.43 21.37
C VAL A 351 16.65 -26.44 20.36
N ALA A 352 15.37 -26.13 20.51
CA ALA A 352 14.73 -25.06 19.77
C ALA A 352 15.11 -23.71 20.39
N VAL A 353 15.80 -22.87 19.63
CA VAL A 353 16.21 -21.52 20.03
C VAL A 353 15.99 -20.54 18.87
N PRO A 354 15.74 -19.25 19.13
CA PRO A 354 15.73 -18.24 18.09
C PRO A 354 17.08 -18.20 17.36
N PHE A 355 17.09 -18.09 16.03
CA PHE A 355 18.34 -18.01 15.27
C PHE A 355 19.18 -16.79 15.66
N VAL A 356 18.53 -15.67 16.01
CA VAL A 356 19.24 -14.47 16.48
C VAL A 356 20.04 -14.73 17.76
N PHE A 357 19.65 -15.71 18.59
CA PHE A 357 20.41 -16.09 19.77
C PHE A 357 21.76 -16.73 19.39
N LYS A 358 21.81 -17.54 18.33
CA LYS A 358 23.08 -18.05 17.79
C LYS A 358 24.00 -16.92 17.33
N TYR A 359 23.43 -15.91 16.67
CA TYR A 359 24.18 -14.72 16.25
C TYR A 359 24.73 -13.94 17.45
N LEU A 360 23.93 -13.75 18.50
CA LEU A 360 24.38 -13.14 19.75
C LEU A 360 25.55 -13.91 20.39
N VAL A 361 25.45 -15.25 20.48
CA VAL A 361 26.52 -16.08 21.05
C VAL A 361 27.80 -15.97 20.21
N SER A 362 27.71 -15.82 18.89
CA SER A 362 28.90 -15.62 18.04
C SER A 362 29.55 -14.25 18.24
N GLU A 363 28.77 -13.18 18.39
CA GLU A 363 29.29 -11.83 18.67
C GLU A 363 29.94 -11.76 20.05
N LEU A 364 29.31 -12.36 21.07
CA LEU A 364 29.90 -12.51 22.40
C LEU A 364 31.21 -13.33 22.35
N GLY A 365 31.24 -14.40 21.56
CA GLY A 365 32.43 -15.21 21.33
C GLY A 365 33.57 -14.42 20.67
N ALA A 366 33.25 -13.49 19.75
CA ALA A 366 34.24 -12.60 19.15
C ALA A 366 34.85 -11.62 20.17
N MET A 367 34.10 -11.27 21.22
CA MET A 367 34.59 -10.48 22.36
C MET A 367 35.25 -11.34 23.45
N ASN A 368 35.50 -12.63 23.21
CA ASN A 368 35.99 -13.60 24.19
C ASN A 368 35.07 -13.80 25.41
N ILE A 369 33.77 -13.52 25.28
CA ILE A 369 32.77 -13.78 26.31
C ILE A 369 32.17 -15.16 26.07
N ARG A 370 32.30 -16.05 27.06
CA ARG A 370 31.74 -17.41 27.00
C ARG A 370 30.28 -17.42 27.45
N CYS A 371 29.36 -17.77 26.55
CA CYS A 371 27.98 -18.10 26.91
C CYS A 371 27.81 -19.62 27.02
N SER A 372 27.51 -20.12 28.23
CA SER A 372 27.25 -21.54 28.49
C SER A 372 25.78 -21.77 28.79
N LEU A 373 25.16 -22.70 28.06
CA LEU A 373 23.80 -23.18 28.28
C LEU A 373 23.81 -24.39 29.22
N ASP A 374 23.08 -24.28 30.33
CA ASP A 374 22.82 -25.41 31.22
C ASP A 374 21.56 -26.15 30.73
N LEU A 375 21.74 -27.38 30.24
CA LEU A 375 20.65 -28.20 29.73
C LEU A 375 20.11 -29.07 30.85
N LYS A 376 18.92 -28.73 31.34
CA LYS A 376 18.14 -29.59 32.23
C LYS A 376 17.21 -30.44 31.38
N LEU A 377 17.58 -31.71 31.23
CA LEU A 377 16.81 -32.73 30.53
C LEU A 377 15.65 -33.25 31.40
#